data_AF-A0A7Y2H9Q8-F1
#
_entry.id   AF-A0A7Y2H9Q8-F1
#
_cell.length_a   1.000
_cell.length_b   1.000
_cell.length_c   1.000
_cell.angle_alpha   90.00
_cell.angle_beta   90.00
_cell.angle_gamma   90.00
#
_symmetry.space_group_name_H-M   'P 1'
#
loop_
_entity.id
_entity.type
_entity.pdbx_description
1 polymer ?
#
loop_
_entity_poly.entity_id
_entity_poly.type
_entity_poly.pdbx_seq_one_letter_code
_entity_poly.pdbx_strand_id
1 'polypeptide(L)'
;MKTIVLRLIQFLFLLCATFIIGFSCCSEDDQIDCASFNLDSGFRNENNAIVNALTAYVANPNTENCVIYKEALGKYLDALRQYDKCNFNENDELELKLAIEEVQMLMDSLSC
;
A
#
# COMPACT_ATOMS: atom_id res chain seq x y z
N MET A 1 12.75 41.99 20.98
CA MET A 1 13.06 40.66 20.39
C MET A 1 12.51 39.48 21.19
N LYS A 2 12.60 39.43 22.52
CA LYS A 2 12.10 38.29 23.33
C LYS A 2 10.58 38.01 23.24
N THR A 3 9.76 39.02 22.95
CA THR A 3 8.28 38.90 22.88
C THR A 3 7.75 38.34 21.57
N ILE A 4 8.53 38.38 20.48
CA ILE A 4 8.14 37.86 19.16
C ILE A 4 8.29 36.34 19.13
N VAL A 5 9.37 35.83 19.74
CA VAL A 5 9.65 34.38 19.83
C VAL A 5 8.59 33.65 20.66
N LEU A 6 8.05 34.29 21.71
CA LEU A 6 7.00 33.72 22.55
C LEU A 6 5.68 33.53 21.78
N ARG A 7 5.34 34.46 20.88
CA ARG A 7 4.13 34.39 20.04
C ARG A 7 4.27 33.39 18.90
N LEU A 8 5.48 33.20 18.36
CA LEU A 8 5.78 32.17 17.35
C LEU A 8 5.70 30.76 17.92
N ILE A 9 6.14 30.56 19.17
CA ILE A 9 6.04 29.26 19.87
C ILE A 9 4.57 28.90 20.19
N GLN A 10 3.73 29.87 20.55
CA GLN A 10 2.28 29.64 20.75
C GLN A 10 1.57 29.26 19.45
N PHE A 11 1.96 29.83 18.31
CA PHE A 11 1.43 29.42 17.00
C PHE A 11 1.89 28.03 16.58
N LEU A 12 3.13 27.65 16.91
CA LEU A 12 3.66 26.31 16.65
C LEU A 12 2.91 25.22 17.44
N PHE A 13 2.50 25.52 18.68
CA PHE A 13 1.72 24.60 19.51
C PHE A 13 0.27 24.42 19.01
N LEU A 14 -0.31 25.44 18.37
CA LEU A 14 -1.67 25.36 17.82
C LEU A 14 -1.72 24.55 16.51
N LEU A 15 -0.61 24.49 15.76
CA LEU A 15 -0.55 23.76 14.49
C LEU A 15 -0.43 22.24 14.68
N CYS A 16 0.19 21.77 15.77
CA CYS A 16 0.27 20.36 16.12
C CYS A 16 -1.05 19.75 16.65
N ALA A 17 -2.01 20.57 17.08
CA ALA A 17 -3.25 20.09 17.70
C ALA A 17 -4.36 19.71 16.70
N THR A 18 -4.13 19.86 15.39
CA THR A 18 -5.15 19.58 14.35
C THR A 18 -4.98 18.24 13.65
N PHE A 19 -4.01 17.41 14.03
CA PHE A 19 -3.74 16.11 13.39
C PHE A 19 -4.38 14.89 14.09
N ILE A 20 -5.37 15.09 14.98
CA ILE A 20 -6.04 13.98 15.69
C ILE A 20 -7.53 13.91 15.34
N ILE A 21 -7.86 13.95 14.05
CA ILE A 21 -9.19 13.54 13.58
C ILE A 21 -8.99 12.75 12.29
N GLY A 22 -9.08 11.42 12.37
CA GLY A 22 -9.06 10.61 11.15
C GLY A 22 -8.68 9.13 11.23
N PHE A 23 -8.53 8.51 12.40
CA PHE A 23 -8.49 7.04 12.48
C PHE A 23 -9.73 6.51 13.19
N SER A 24 -10.88 6.70 12.53
CA SER A 24 -11.95 5.71 12.58
C SER A 24 -11.54 4.59 11.62
N CYS A 25 -10.70 3.66 12.08
CA CYS A 25 -10.56 2.40 11.36
C CYS A 25 -11.78 1.57 11.77
N CYS A 26 -12.88 1.82 11.07
CA CYS A 26 -14.01 0.93 11.05
C CYS A 26 -13.47 -0.44 10.62
N SER A 27 -13.62 -1.44 11.48
CA SER A 27 -13.73 -2.83 11.02
C SER A 27 -15.10 -2.96 10.37
N GLU A 28 -15.26 -2.39 9.18
CA GLU A 28 -16.35 -2.74 8.29
C GLU A 28 -15.90 -4.03 7.60
N ASP A 29 -16.73 -5.07 7.68
CA ASP A 29 -16.63 -6.22 6.79
C ASP A 29 -16.41 -5.69 5.37
N ASP A 30 -15.20 -5.90 4.82
CA ASP A 30 -14.75 -5.35 3.55
C ASP A 30 -15.63 -5.88 2.41
N GLN A 31 -16.77 -5.22 2.17
CA GLN A 31 -17.49 -5.37 0.93
C GLN A 31 -16.62 -4.75 -0.15
N ILE A 32 -15.95 -5.63 -0.89
CA ILE A 32 -15.15 -5.26 -2.06
C ILE A 32 -16.05 -4.55 -3.06
N ASP A 33 -15.75 -3.28 -3.32
CA ASP A 33 -16.41 -2.51 -4.37
C ASP A 33 -15.80 -2.86 -5.73
N CYS A 34 -16.37 -3.87 -6.39
CA CYS A 34 -15.96 -4.32 -7.71
C CYS A 34 -16.02 -3.21 -8.77
N ALA A 35 -16.86 -2.18 -8.59
CA ALA A 35 -16.94 -1.07 -9.53
C ALA A 35 -15.74 -0.12 -9.44
N SER A 36 -14.97 -0.19 -8.35
CA SER A 36 -13.76 0.58 -8.13
C SER A 36 -12.48 -0.10 -8.64
N PHE A 37 -12.60 -1.32 -9.20
CA PHE A 37 -11.44 -2.05 -9.71
C PHE A 37 -10.74 -1.27 -10.82
N ASN A 38 -9.47 -0.95 -10.56
CA ASN A 38 -8.60 -0.28 -11.52
C ASN A 38 -7.15 -0.60 -11.12
N LEU A 39 -6.45 -1.41 -11.92
CA LEU A 39 -5.09 -1.85 -11.62
C LEU A 39 -4.11 -0.68 -11.50
N ASP A 40 -4.31 0.39 -12.28
CA ASP A 40 -3.39 1.54 -12.32
C ASP A 40 -3.49 2.44 -11.09
N SER A 41 -4.70 2.64 -10.55
CA SER A 41 -4.98 3.65 -9.53
C SER A 41 -5.47 3.07 -8.20
N GLY A 42 -6.07 1.88 -8.21
CA GLY A 42 -6.66 1.23 -7.04
C GLY A 42 -5.63 0.72 -6.04
N PHE A 43 -4.39 0.49 -6.49
CA PHE A 43 -3.35 -0.16 -5.68
C PHE A 43 -2.12 0.72 -5.44
N ARG A 44 -2.31 2.05 -5.43
CA ARG A 44 -1.20 3.01 -5.26
C ARG A 44 -0.44 2.80 -3.95
N ASN A 45 -1.12 2.40 -2.88
CA ASN A 45 -0.48 2.18 -1.57
C ASN A 45 0.44 0.95 -1.62
N GLU A 46 -0.07 -0.14 -2.18
CA GLU A 46 0.62 -1.42 -2.36
C GLU A 46 1.81 -1.24 -3.31
N ASN A 47 1.62 -0.55 -4.44
CA ASN A 47 2.69 -0.23 -5.38
C ASN A 47 3.79 0.62 -4.74
N ASN A 48 3.44 1.63 -3.95
CA ASN A 48 4.43 2.42 -3.21
C ASN A 48 5.18 1.56 -2.19
N ALA A 49 4.49 0.66 -1.48
CA ALA A 49 5.12 -0.25 -0.53
C ALA A 49 6.10 -1.21 -1.24
N ILE A 50 5.71 -1.78 -2.38
CA ILE A 50 6.55 -2.61 -3.24
C ILE A 50 7.79 -1.85 -3.69
N VAL A 51 7.64 -0.64 -4.24
CA VAL A 51 8.77 0.16 -4.73
C VAL A 51 9.75 0.50 -3.61
N ASN A 52 9.24 0.88 -2.43
CA ASN A 52 10.07 1.19 -1.27
C ASN A 52 10.85 -0.06 -0.80
N ALA A 53 10.17 -1.20 -0.69
CA ALA A 53 10.79 -2.45 -0.25
C ALA A 53 11.80 -2.98 -1.27
N LEU A 54 11.47 -2.92 -2.57
CA LEU A 54 12.40 -3.25 -3.65
C LEU A 54 13.64 -2.36 -3.61
N THR A 55 13.46 -1.04 -3.42
CA THR A 55 14.58 -0.10 -3.32
C THR A 55 15.51 -0.47 -2.16
N ALA A 56 14.94 -0.82 -0.99
CA ALA A 56 15.72 -1.27 0.15
C ALA A 56 16.45 -2.60 -0.12
N TYR A 57 15.80 -3.56 -0.76
CA TYR A 57 16.40 -4.83 -1.13
C TYR A 57 17.54 -4.68 -2.15
N VAL A 58 17.34 -3.88 -3.20
CA VAL A 58 18.38 -3.61 -4.20
C VAL A 58 19.56 -2.86 -3.58
N ALA A 59 19.32 -1.93 -2.65
CA ALA A 59 20.38 -1.21 -1.96
C ALA A 59 21.17 -2.11 -0.98
N ASN A 60 20.50 -3.08 -0.34
CA ASN A 60 21.12 -4.02 0.60
C ASN A 60 20.40 -5.38 0.56
N PRO A 61 20.84 -6.33 -0.29
CA PRO A 61 20.15 -7.59 -0.53
C PRO A 61 20.49 -8.62 0.56
N ASN A 62 20.00 -8.36 1.76
CA ASN A 62 20.06 -9.31 2.88
C ASN A 62 18.70 -10.01 3.07
N THR A 63 18.67 -11.03 3.94
CA THR A 63 17.46 -11.81 4.21
C THR A 63 16.31 -10.95 4.72
N GLU A 64 16.59 -9.97 5.59
CA GLU A 64 15.56 -9.08 6.16
C GLU A 64 14.87 -8.25 5.07
N ASN A 65 15.63 -7.57 4.21
CA ASN A 65 15.07 -6.76 3.13
C ASN A 65 14.40 -7.62 2.05
N CYS A 66 14.90 -8.84 1.81
CA CYS A 66 14.23 -9.80 0.94
C CYS A 66 12.84 -10.17 1.48
N VAL A 67 12.75 -10.49 2.77
CA VAL A 67 11.48 -10.82 3.43
C VAL A 67 10.51 -9.62 3.37
N ILE A 68 10.98 -8.41 3.67
CA ILE A 68 10.15 -7.20 3.59
C ILE A 68 9.63 -6.99 2.15
N TYR A 69 10.46 -7.22 1.14
CA TYR A 69 10.04 -7.12 -0.25
C TYR A 69 9.01 -8.18 -0.63
N LYS A 70 9.24 -9.44 -0.24
CA LYS A 70 8.31 -10.55 -0.46
C LYS A 70 6.97 -10.34 0.25
N GLU A 71 6.99 -9.78 1.46
CA GLU A 71 5.78 -9.39 2.20
C GLU A 71 5.00 -8.26 1.52
N ALA A 72 5.69 -7.25 0.96
CA ALA A 72 5.03 -6.18 0.21
C ALA A 72 4.31 -6.72 -1.05
N LEU A 73 4.95 -7.65 -1.77
CA LEU A 73 4.33 -8.37 -2.88
C LEU A 73 3.13 -9.20 -2.42
N GLY A 74 3.24 -9.90 -1.28
CA GLY A 74 2.15 -10.68 -0.70
C GLY A 74 0.91 -9.84 -0.39
N LYS A 75 1.10 -8.65 0.20
CA LYS A 75 -0.01 -7.72 0.47
C LYS A 75 -0.70 -7.24 -0.81
N TYR A 76 0.08 -6.98 -1.86
CA TYR A 76 -0.48 -6.61 -3.15
C TYR A 76 -1.27 -7.77 -3.78
N LEU A 77 -0.73 -8.99 -3.72
CA LEU A 77 -1.40 -10.20 -4.18
C LEU A 77 -2.71 -10.46 -3.43
N ASP A 78 -2.71 -10.28 -2.11
CA ASP A 78 -3.90 -10.42 -1.29
C ASP A 78 -4.95 -9.35 -1.65
N ALA A 79 -4.53 -8.11 -1.91
CA ALA A 79 -5.40 -7.05 -2.38
C ALA A 79 -5.99 -7.35 -3.77
N LEU A 80 -5.23 -7.95 -4.68
CA LEU A 80 -5.74 -8.39 -5.98
C LEU A 80 -6.77 -9.51 -5.83
N ARG A 81 -6.48 -10.53 -5.03
CA ARG A 81 -7.36 -11.69 -4.79
C ARG A 81 -8.70 -11.34 -4.16
N GLN A 82 -8.80 -10.19 -3.49
CA GLN A 82 -10.09 -9.69 -3.04
C GLN A 82 -11.09 -9.52 -4.20
N TYR A 83 -10.61 -9.20 -5.41
CA TYR A 83 -11.45 -9.01 -6.58
C TYR A 83 -11.79 -10.31 -7.33
N ASP A 84 -11.32 -11.49 -6.90
CA ASP A 84 -11.65 -12.79 -7.54
C ASP A 84 -13.16 -13.10 -7.58
N LYS A 85 -13.94 -12.46 -6.69
CA LYS A 85 -15.39 -12.63 -6.60
C LYS A 85 -16.17 -11.60 -7.41
N CYS A 86 -15.49 -10.67 -8.06
CA CYS A 86 -16.13 -9.63 -8.86
C CYS A 86 -16.60 -10.18 -10.21
N ASN A 87 -17.78 -9.76 -10.64
CA ASN A 87 -18.32 -10.12 -11.95
C ASN A 87 -17.75 -9.19 -13.01
N PHE A 88 -16.51 -9.44 -13.40
CA PHE A 88 -15.81 -8.69 -14.45
C PHE A 88 -16.27 -9.07 -15.85
N ASN A 89 -15.96 -8.21 -16.82
CA ASN A 89 -15.95 -8.63 -18.22
C ASN A 89 -14.72 -9.50 -18.49
N GLU A 90 -14.68 -10.19 -19.64
CA GLU A 90 -13.59 -11.12 -19.98
C GLU A 90 -12.20 -10.45 -19.98
N ASN A 91 -12.10 -9.16 -20.32
CA ASN A 91 -10.82 -8.45 -20.36
C ASN A 91 -10.32 -8.15 -18.95
N ASP A 92 -11.15 -7.55 -18.10
CA ASP A 92 -10.77 -7.19 -16.73
C ASP A 92 -10.47 -8.44 -15.89
N GLU A 93 -11.19 -9.54 -16.13
CA GLU A 93 -10.90 -10.85 -15.51
C GLU A 93 -9.54 -11.39 -15.94
N LEU A 94 -9.21 -11.30 -17.23
CA LEU A 94 -7.91 -11.71 -17.75
C LEU A 94 -6.78 -10.84 -17.18
N GLU A 95 -6.97 -9.52 -17.12
CA GLU A 95 -5.99 -8.60 -16.55
C GLU A 95 -5.73 -8.89 -15.07
N LEU A 96 -6.78 -9.13 -14.27
CA LEU A 96 -6.64 -9.52 -12.87
C LEU A 96 -5.86 -10.83 -12.73
N LYS A 97 -6.20 -11.85 -13.53
CA LYS A 97 -5.51 -13.15 -13.51
C LYS A 97 -4.03 -13.02 -13.85
N LEU A 98 -3.70 -12.27 -14.90
CA LEU A 98 -2.31 -12.02 -15.29
C LEU A 98 -1.55 -11.28 -14.18
N ALA A 99 -2.15 -10.25 -13.57
CA ALA A 99 -1.52 -9.54 -12.46
C ALA A 99 -1.26 -10.45 -11.25
N ILE A 100 -2.22 -11.31 -10.88
CA ILE A 100 -2.07 -12.31 -9.82
C ILE A 100 -0.93 -13.29 -10.14
N GLU A 101 -0.90 -13.82 -11.36
CA GLU A 101 0.12 -14.77 -11.81
C GLU A 101 1.52 -14.14 -11.80
N GLU A 102 1.66 -12.92 -12.30
CA GLU A 102 2.94 -12.19 -12.33
C GLU A 102 3.50 -11.96 -10.92
N VAL A 103 2.66 -11.50 -9.99
CA VAL A 103 3.09 -11.26 -8.61
C VAL A 103 3.47 -12.57 -7.92
N GLN A 104 2.68 -13.65 -8.13
CA GLN A 104 2.99 -14.96 -7.58
C GLN A 104 4.32 -15.50 -8.13
N MET A 105 4.56 -15.43 -9.44
CA MET A 105 5.83 -15.83 -10.04
C MET A 105 7.02 -15.05 -9.48
N LEU A 106 6.85 -13.73 -9.30
CA LEU A 106 7.88 -12.90 -8.72
C LEU A 106 8.20 -13.31 -7.28
N MET A 107 7.18 -13.54 -6.46
CA MET A 107 7.35 -14.03 -5.08
C MET A 107 8.02 -15.41 -5.02
N ASP A 108 7.67 -16.31 -5.93
CA ASP A 108 8.24 -17.66 -5.99
C ASP A 108 9.70 -17.63 -6.45
N SER A 109 10.08 -16.65 -7.29
CA SER A 109 11.47 -16.45 -7.70
C SER A 109 12.36 -15.90 -6.57
N LEU A 110 11.77 -15.26 -5.56
CA LEU A 110 12.50 -14.72 -4.41
C LEU A 110 12.78 -15.84 -3.40
N SER A 111 14.04 -16.30 -3.41
CA SER A 111 14.62 -17.16 -2.37
C SER A 111 15.23 -16.29 -1.27
N CYS A 112 14.37 -15.86 -0.35
CA CYS A 112 14.77 -15.45 0.99
C CYS A 112 14.91 -16.73 1.84
#